data_AF-A0A4Q6BNQ5-F1
#
_entry.id   AF-A0A4Q6BNQ5-F1
#
_cell.length_a   1.000
_cell.length_b   1.000
_cell.length_c   1.000
_cell.angle_alpha   90.00
_cell.angle_beta   90.00
_cell.angle_gamma   90.00
#
_symmetry.space_group_name_H-M   'P 1'
#
loop_
_entity.id
_entity.type
_entity.pdbx_description
1 polymer ?
#
loop_
_entity_poly.entity_id
_entity_poly.type
_entity_poly.pdbx_seq_one_letter_code
_entity_poly.pdbx_strand_id
1 'polypeptide(L)'
;MAKPPVPRHVAVIMDGNGRWAQQRGRERVSGHQAGIAPVRMCIEESVRHGVEALTLFAFSSENWQQPSSEVNSLMSLFVEALDREVDELVEKGVRLRFIGDLGALEPRLRERIAASEARCAHNARLHLQVA
;
A
#
# COMPACT_ATOMS: atom_id res chain seq x y z
N MET A 1 -19.48 -1.01 -29.53
CA MET A 1 -18.87 -2.17 -28.82
C MET A 1 -19.23 -2.06 -27.35
N ALA A 2 -19.61 -3.16 -26.70
CA ALA A 2 -19.87 -3.16 -25.25
C ALA A 2 -18.57 -2.88 -24.49
N LYS A 3 -18.63 -2.07 -23.43
CA LYS A 3 -17.48 -1.81 -22.56
C LYS A 3 -17.06 -3.13 -21.90
N PRO A 4 -15.76 -3.49 -21.88
CA PRO A 4 -15.32 -4.70 -21.20
C PRO A 4 -15.70 -4.62 -19.71
N PRO A 5 -15.99 -5.77 -19.07
CA PRO A 5 -16.34 -5.80 -17.66
C PRO A 5 -15.17 -5.31 -16.80
N VAL A 6 -15.49 -4.59 -15.73
CA VAL A 6 -14.51 -4.15 -14.73
C VAL A 6 -14.13 -5.35 -13.85
N PRO A 7 -12.83 -5.61 -13.61
CA PRO A 7 -12.42 -6.66 -12.68
C PRO A 7 -12.88 -6.31 -11.27
N ARG A 8 -13.42 -7.31 -10.56
CA ARG A 8 -13.84 -7.14 -9.16
C ARG A 8 -12.63 -6.98 -8.23
N HIS A 9 -11.52 -7.66 -8.54
CA HIS A 9 -10.30 -7.64 -7.73
C HIS A 9 -9.07 -7.49 -8.62
N VAL A 10 -8.20 -6.53 -8.28
CA VAL A 10 -6.89 -6.33 -8.89
C VAL A 10 -5.81 -6.51 -7.83
N ALA A 11 -4.74 -7.24 -8.14
CA ALA A 11 -3.55 -7.34 -7.31
C ALA A 11 -2.35 -6.76 -8.07
N VAL A 12 -1.55 -5.94 -7.39
CA VAL A 12 -0.40 -5.24 -7.97
C VAL A 12 0.86 -5.59 -7.18
N ILE A 13 1.87 -6.11 -7.88
CA ILE A 13 3.22 -6.24 -7.36
C ILE A 13 3.96 -4.93 -7.62
N MET A 14 4.30 -4.20 -6.56
CA MET A 14 4.90 -2.86 -6.63
C MET A 14 6.43 -2.91 -6.82
N ASP A 15 6.87 -3.60 -7.87
CA ASP A 15 8.29 -3.78 -8.19
C ASP A 15 8.85 -2.58 -8.98
N GLY A 16 10.17 -2.42 -8.94
CA GLY A 16 10.92 -1.48 -9.77
C GLY A 16 11.49 -0.28 -9.03
N ASN A 17 11.08 -0.04 -7.78
CA ASN A 17 11.51 1.12 -6.99
C ASN A 17 13.04 1.25 -6.90
N GLY A 18 13.75 0.16 -6.58
CA GLY A 18 15.21 0.17 -6.49
C GLY A 18 15.90 0.42 -7.84
N ARG A 19 15.42 -0.22 -8.93
CA ARG A 19 15.94 -0.02 -10.29
C ARG A 19 15.70 1.42 -10.77
N TRP A 20 14.53 1.98 -10.46
CA TRP A 20 14.18 3.36 -10.79
C TRP A 20 15.14 4.36 -10.14
N ALA A 21 15.50 4.13 -8.87
CA ALA A 21 16.46 4.97 -8.14
C ALA A 21 17.87 4.84 -8.72
N GLN A 22 18.34 3.62 -8.96
CA GLN A 22 19.66 3.33 -9.50
C GLN A 22 19.88 3.98 -10.88
N GLN A 23 18.89 3.89 -11.78
CA GLN A 23 18.94 4.53 -13.10
C GLN A 23 19.07 6.06 -13.04
N ARG A 24 18.78 6.67 -11.88
CA ARG A 24 18.83 8.12 -11.63
C ARG A 24 19.99 8.52 -10.71
N GLY A 25 20.89 7.59 -10.37
CA GLY A 25 21.99 7.84 -9.43
C GLY A 25 21.50 8.21 -8.03
N ARG A 26 20.32 7.73 -7.62
CA ARG A 26 19.71 8.02 -6.31
C ARG A 26 19.78 6.81 -5.38
N GLU A 27 19.68 7.09 -4.08
CA GLU A 27 19.55 6.05 -3.06
C GLU A 27 18.25 5.25 -3.22
N ARG A 28 18.28 3.98 -2.82
CA ARG A 28 17.14 3.05 -2.95
C ARG A 28 15.88 3.58 -2.26
N VAL A 29 16.03 4.24 -1.11
CA VAL A 29 14.94 4.88 -0.36
C VAL A 29 14.19 5.91 -1.21
N SER A 30 14.89 6.68 -2.05
CA SER A 30 14.24 7.63 -2.96
C SER A 30 13.32 6.95 -3.97
N GLY A 31 13.63 5.71 -4.36
CA GLY A 31 12.76 4.89 -5.19
C GLY A 31 11.47 4.49 -4.49
N HIS A 32 11.56 4.09 -3.22
CA HIS A 32 10.38 3.77 -2.41
C HIS A 32 9.50 5.01 -2.17
N GLN A 33 10.11 6.18 -1.93
CA GLN A 33 9.37 7.45 -1.85
C GLN A 33 8.67 7.78 -3.18
N ALA A 34 9.33 7.57 -4.33
CA ALA A 34 8.72 7.75 -5.63
C ALA A 34 7.57 6.77 -5.90
N GLY A 35 7.59 5.58 -5.28
CA GLY A 35 6.54 4.58 -5.34
C GLY A 35 5.21 4.99 -4.70
N ILE A 36 5.19 6.03 -3.86
CA ILE A 36 3.96 6.53 -3.22
C ILE A 36 2.97 7.09 -4.26
N ALA A 37 3.44 7.86 -5.24
CA ALA A 37 2.55 8.46 -6.23
C ALA A 37 1.83 7.43 -7.12
N PRO A 38 2.48 6.37 -7.64
CA PRO A 38 1.80 5.27 -8.30
C PRO A 38 0.78 4.55 -7.42
N VAL A 39 1.05 4.37 -6.12
CA VAL A 39 0.10 3.76 -5.18
C VAL A 39 -1.18 4.58 -5.09
N ARG A 40 -1.06 5.89 -4.93
CA ARG A 40 -2.20 6.83 -4.92
C ARG A 40 -3.03 6.69 -6.18
N MET A 41 -2.35 6.73 -7.34
CA MET A 41 -3.00 6.59 -8.64
C MET A 41 -3.78 5.27 -8.74
N CYS A 42 -3.19 4.14 -8.31
CA CYS A 42 -3.88 2.85 -8.31
C CYS A 42 -5.15 2.88 -7.47
N ILE A 43 -5.10 3.43 -6.25
CA ILE A 43 -6.26 3.52 -5.36
C ILE A 43 -7.35 4.39 -5.99
N GLU A 44 -6.98 5.58 -6.48
CA GLU A 44 -7.91 6.53 -7.12
C GLU A 44 -8.60 5.94 -8.34
N GLU A 45 -7.83 5.33 -9.23
CA GLU A 45 -8.36 4.75 -10.44
C GLU A 45 -9.20 3.49 -10.14
N SER A 46 -8.83 2.68 -9.14
CA SER A 46 -9.68 1.59 -8.65
C SER A 46 -11.04 2.10 -8.16
N VAL A 47 -11.05 3.15 -7.34
CA VAL A 47 -12.27 3.80 -6.83
C VAL A 47 -13.10 4.43 -7.95
N ARG A 48 -12.45 5.04 -8.94
CA ARG A 48 -13.08 5.69 -10.10
C ARG A 48 -13.71 4.68 -11.04
N HIS A 49 -13.04 3.56 -11.27
CA HIS A 49 -13.49 2.51 -12.18
C HIS A 49 -14.45 1.50 -11.55
N GLY A 50 -14.64 1.54 -10.23
CA GLY A 50 -15.56 0.65 -9.51
C GLY A 50 -14.97 -0.74 -9.28
N VAL A 51 -13.65 -0.84 -9.10
CA VAL A 51 -13.00 -2.06 -8.62
C VAL A 51 -13.40 -2.27 -7.15
N GLU A 52 -13.83 -3.47 -6.79
CA GLU A 52 -14.30 -3.77 -5.43
C GLU A 52 -13.12 -4.02 -4.47
N ALA A 53 -12.03 -4.62 -4.95
CA ALA A 53 -10.85 -4.93 -4.15
C ALA A 53 -9.53 -4.62 -4.88
N LEU A 54 -8.60 -4.01 -4.17
CA LEU A 54 -7.23 -3.74 -4.62
C LEU A 54 -6.25 -4.32 -3.60
N THR A 55 -5.39 -5.25 -4.02
CA THR A 55 -4.28 -5.73 -3.19
C THR A 55 -2.98 -5.14 -3.70
N LEU A 56 -2.26 -4.44 -2.83
CA LEU A 56 -0.94 -3.90 -3.10
C LEU A 56 0.09 -4.76 -2.36
N PHE A 57 1.00 -5.37 -3.10
CA PHE A 57 2.07 -6.16 -2.52
C PHE A 57 3.22 -5.24 -2.14
N ALA A 58 3.28 -4.89 -0.85
CA ALA A 58 4.29 -3.99 -0.29
C ALA A 58 5.55 -4.77 0.10
N PHE A 59 5.40 -5.97 0.68
CA PHE A 59 6.51 -6.82 1.08
C PHE A 59 6.22 -8.30 0.86
N SER A 60 7.22 -9.04 0.37
CA SER A 60 7.13 -10.48 0.20
C SER A 60 7.71 -11.27 1.38
N SER A 61 7.41 -12.57 1.42
CA SER A 61 8.03 -13.51 2.35
C SER A 61 9.57 -13.48 2.28
N GLU A 62 10.11 -13.25 1.09
CA GLU A 62 11.54 -13.15 0.81
C GLU A 62 12.12 -11.82 1.28
N ASN A 63 11.31 -10.75 1.39
CA ASN A 63 11.76 -9.51 2.01
C ASN A 63 12.07 -9.68 3.51
N TRP A 64 11.46 -10.66 4.20
CA TRP A 64 11.81 -10.99 5.59
C TRP A 64 13.20 -11.61 5.75
N GLN A 65 13.84 -12.02 4.66
CA GLN A 65 15.25 -12.45 4.68
C GLN A 65 16.22 -11.25 4.70
N GLN A 66 15.73 -10.03 4.47
CA GLN A 66 16.51 -8.80 4.64
C GLN A 66 16.63 -8.44 6.13
N PRO A 67 17.60 -7.59 6.51
CA PRO A 67 17.71 -7.11 7.88
C PRO A 67 16.38 -6.52 8.37
N SER A 68 15.96 -6.90 9.58
CA SER A 68 14.69 -6.45 10.17
C SER A 68 14.58 -4.92 10.25
N SER A 69 15.70 -4.22 10.41
CA SER A 69 15.78 -2.75 10.39
C SER A 69 15.39 -2.16 9.04
N GLU A 70 15.75 -2.80 7.92
CA GLU A 70 15.40 -2.35 6.57
C GLU A 70 13.90 -2.56 6.32
N VAL A 71 13.38 -3.74 6.68
CA VAL A 71 11.93 -4.04 6.55
C VAL A 71 11.09 -3.06 7.38
N ASN A 72 11.45 -2.82 8.64
CA ASN A 72 10.74 -1.88 9.50
C ASN A 72 10.83 -0.44 8.98
N SER A 73 11.98 -0.01 8.44
CA SER A 73 12.15 1.33 7.87
C SER A 73 11.27 1.54 6.64
N LEU A 74 11.26 0.57 5.73
CA LEU A 74 10.47 0.65 4.51
C LEU A 74 8.96 0.56 4.80
N MET A 75 8.53 -0.33 5.70
CA MET A 75 7.14 -0.37 6.16
C MET A 75 6.73 0.91 6.87
N SER A 76 7.61 1.51 7.67
CA SER A 76 7.34 2.78 8.35
C SER A 76 7.10 3.91 7.35
N LEU A 77 7.89 3.99 6.29
CA LEU A 77 7.69 4.94 5.18
C LEU A 77 6.34 4.74 4.50
N PHE A 78 5.97 3.48 4.26
CA PHE A 78 4.71 3.15 3.59
C PHE A 78 3.49 3.48 4.46
N VAL A 79 3.51 3.08 5.74
CA VAL A 79 2.46 3.42 6.71
C VAL A 79 2.39 4.94 6.94
N GLU A 80 3.52 5.66 6.94
CA GLU A 80 3.52 7.11 7.01
C GLU A 80 2.88 7.79 5.80
N ALA A 81 3.08 7.25 4.59
CA ALA A 81 2.38 7.75 3.42
C ALA A 81 0.85 7.55 3.57
N LEU A 82 0.42 6.35 3.95
CA LEU A 82 -1.00 6.05 4.13
C LEU A 82 -1.64 6.83 5.29
N ASP A 83 -0.96 6.98 6.42
CA ASP A 83 -1.47 7.72 7.58
C ASP A 83 -1.72 9.20 7.23
N ARG A 84 -0.86 9.82 6.42
CA ARG A 84 -1.03 11.21 5.96
C ARG A 84 -2.23 11.37 5.02
N GLU A 85 -2.69 10.28 4.43
CA GLU A 85 -3.78 10.25 3.44
C GLU A 85 -5.04 9.58 3.96
N VAL A 86 -5.03 9.12 5.20
CA VAL A 86 -6.11 8.25 5.71
C VAL A 86 -7.45 9.00 5.75
N ASP A 87 -7.45 10.32 5.94
CA ASP A 87 -8.66 11.15 5.80
C ASP A 87 -9.22 11.10 4.39
N GLU A 88 -8.37 11.21 3.37
CA GLU A 88 -8.76 11.10 1.97
C GLU A 88 -9.23 9.67 1.62
N LEU A 89 -8.61 8.63 2.18
CA LEU A 89 -9.09 7.26 2.05
C LEU A 89 -10.48 7.10 2.66
N VAL A 90 -10.72 7.70 3.82
CA VAL A 90 -12.03 7.70 4.49
C VAL A 90 -13.07 8.38 3.59
N GLU A 91 -12.80 9.59 3.11
CA GLU A 91 -13.67 10.35 2.22
C GLU A 91 -13.96 9.61 0.89
N LYS A 92 -12.96 8.92 0.33
CA LYS A 92 -13.11 8.10 -0.86
C LYS A 92 -13.86 6.79 -0.61
N GLY A 93 -14.25 6.47 0.62
CA GLY A 93 -14.98 5.24 0.95
C GLY A 93 -14.09 3.99 0.89
N VAL A 94 -12.79 4.12 1.08
CA VAL A 94 -11.82 3.03 1.07
C VAL A 94 -11.77 2.35 2.45
N ARG A 95 -11.80 1.02 2.48
CA ARG A 95 -11.56 0.20 3.66
C ARG A 95 -10.16 -0.41 3.59
N LEU A 96 -9.28 0.08 4.46
CA LEU A 96 -7.89 -0.34 4.54
C LEU A 96 -7.73 -1.56 5.45
N ARG A 97 -6.99 -2.57 4.99
CA ARG A 97 -6.53 -3.72 5.76
C ARG A 97 -5.09 -4.07 5.41
N PHE A 98 -4.29 -4.40 6.41
CA PHE A 98 -2.99 -5.02 6.27
C PHE A 98 -3.14 -6.53 6.49
N ILE A 99 -2.50 -7.33 5.64
CA ILE A 99 -2.55 -8.79 5.68
C ILE A 99 -1.12 -9.34 5.68
N GLY A 100 -0.92 -10.55 6.22
CA GLY A 100 0.40 -11.17 6.38
C GLY A 100 0.88 -11.22 7.82
N ASP A 101 2.18 -11.52 8.01
CA ASP A 101 2.79 -11.60 9.34
C ASP A 101 3.20 -10.22 9.86
N LEU A 102 2.23 -9.53 10.48
CA LEU A 102 2.49 -8.25 11.13
C LEU A 102 3.28 -8.39 12.43
N GLY A 103 3.42 -9.61 12.99
CA GLY A 103 4.08 -9.86 14.28
C GLY A 103 5.57 -9.54 14.26
N ALA A 104 6.20 -9.59 13.09
CA ALA A 104 7.60 -9.25 12.87
C ALA A 104 7.86 -7.72 12.80
N LEU A 105 6.81 -6.89 12.82
CA LEU A 105 6.92 -5.43 12.85
C LEU A 105 7.03 -4.89 14.27
N GLU A 106 7.76 -3.78 14.42
CA GLU A 106 7.87 -3.09 15.70
C GLU A 106 6.49 -2.71 16.29
N PRO A 107 6.31 -2.77 17.63
CA PRO A 107 5.02 -2.50 18.27
C PRO A 107 4.37 -1.17 17.84
N ARG A 108 5.17 -0.10 17.77
CA ARG A 108 4.70 1.23 17.35
C ARG A 108 4.14 1.24 15.93
N LEU A 109 4.73 0.46 15.02
CA LEU A 109 4.26 0.35 13.65
C LEU A 109 2.94 -0.42 13.58
N ARG A 110 2.81 -1.50 14.36
CA ARG A 110 1.55 -2.25 14.49
C ARG A 110 0.41 -1.39 15.06
N GLU A 111 0.69 -0.54 16.04
CA GLU A 111 -0.29 0.40 16.59
C GLU A 111 -0.80 1.40 15.54
N ARG A 112 0.11 1.94 14.71
CA ARG A 112 -0.25 2.85 13.62
C ARG A 112 -1.11 2.16 12.56
N ILE A 113 -0.72 0.95 12.16
CA ILE A 113 -1.49 0.10 11.25
C ILE A 113 -2.92 -0.09 11.80
N ALA A 114 -3.05 -0.51 13.05
CA ALA A 114 -4.35 -0.75 13.67
C ALA A 114 -5.22 0.52 13.74
N ALA A 115 -4.62 1.67 14.05
CA ALA A 115 -5.31 2.95 14.07
C ALA A 115 -5.86 3.33 12.68
N SER A 116 -5.07 3.16 11.63
CA SER A 116 -5.47 3.48 10.26
C SER A 116 -6.52 2.52 9.70
N GLU A 117 -6.44 1.22 10.03
CA GLU A 117 -7.52 0.27 9.73
C GLU A 117 -8.84 0.66 10.42
N ALA A 118 -8.78 1.03 11.70
CA ALA A 118 -9.97 1.38 12.48
C ALA A 118 -10.69 2.61 11.89
N ARG A 119 -9.95 3.63 11.45
CA ARG A 119 -10.52 4.82 10.80
C ARG A 119 -11.25 4.49 9.51
N CYS A 120 -10.79 3.47 8.78
CA CYS A 120 -11.37 3.06 7.50
C CYS A 120 -12.39 1.91 7.63
N ALA A 121 -12.70 1.44 8.84
CA ALA A 121 -13.40 0.17 9.04
C ALA A 121 -14.85 0.13 8.50
N HIS A 122 -15.52 1.28 8.48
CA HIS A 122 -16.93 1.41 8.08
C HIS A 122 -17.14 1.55 6.57
N ASN A 123 -16.05 1.70 5.82
CA ASN A 123 -16.08 1.92 4.39
C ASN A 123 -16.27 0.62 3.60
N ALA A 124 -16.76 0.74 2.36
CA ALA A 124 -17.07 -0.41 1.51
C ALA A 124 -16.93 -0.15 0.00
N ARG A 125 -16.52 1.07 -0.42
CA ARG A 125 -16.41 1.40 -1.86
C ARG A 125 -15.23 0.71 -2.53
N LEU A 126 -14.11 0.58 -1.81
CA LEU A 126 -12.95 -0.20 -2.23
C LEU A 126 -12.36 -0.91 -1.01
N HIS A 127 -12.16 -2.22 -1.10
CA HIS A 127 -11.37 -2.99 -0.14
C HIS A 127 -9.89 -2.93 -0.52
N LEU A 128 -9.14 -2.05 0.15
CA LEU A 128 -7.70 -1.93 -0.04
C LEU A 128 -6.98 -2.88 0.91
N GLN A 129 -6.22 -3.81 0.36
CA GLN A 129 -5.38 -4.76 1.08
C GLN A 129 -3.91 -4.45 0.84
N VAL A 130 -3.16 -4.23 1.91
CA VAL A 130 -1.70 -4.13 1.88
C VAL A 130 -1.14 -5.48 2.33
N ALA A 131 -0.44 -6.16 1.43
CA ALA A 131 0.14 -7.48 1.64
C ALA A 131 1.65 -7.41 1.84
#